data_AF-A0AB34FZ89-F1
#
_entry.id   AF-A0AB34FZ89-F1
#
_cell.length_a   1.000
_cell.length_b   1.000
_cell.length_c   1.000
_cell.angle_alpha   90.00
_cell.angle_beta   90.00
_cell.angle_gamma   90.00
#
_symmetry.space_group_name_H-M   'P 1'
#
loop_
_entity.id
_entity.type
_entity.pdbx_description
1 polymer ?
#
loop_
_entity_poly.entity_id
_entity_poly.type
_entity_poly.pdbx_seq_one_letter_code
_entity_poly.pdbx_strand_id
1 'polypeptide(L)'
;MFFDHFSNFIAAKMVVYDFSGNGYRQIILPLACQDAMVEQAVSTIAAFHLAQEAPQMREAAETAQQAILTRLYHQSLHLEPQRLFNMATWATILILLVGDTITGSKNYVHLLGLLSCLARSSVSVNSLSEGTRSFIAEQTRM
;
A
#
# COMPACT_ATOMS: atom_id res chain seq x y z
N MET A 1 -1.50 -1.60 -17.62
CA MET A 1 -2.27 -2.78 -17.18
C MET A 1 -2.44 -2.81 -15.66
N PHE A 2 -1.38 -2.89 -14.86
CA PHE A 2 -1.53 -3.03 -13.40
C PHE A 2 -2.20 -1.86 -12.68
N PHE A 3 -1.91 -0.61 -13.05
CA PHE A 3 -2.56 0.56 -12.45
C PHE A 3 -4.05 0.63 -12.78
N ASP A 4 -4.40 0.31 -14.02
CA ASP A 4 -5.79 0.21 -14.47
C ASP A 4 -6.52 -0.93 -13.73
N HIS A 5 -5.89 -2.11 -13.64
CA HIS A 5 -6.44 -3.24 -12.88
C HIS A 5 -6.62 -2.91 -11.40
N PHE A 6 -5.63 -2.26 -10.79
CA PHE A 6 -5.71 -1.80 -9.41
C PHE A 6 -6.85 -0.79 -9.23
N SER A 7 -6.98 0.18 -10.13
CA SER A 7 -8.05 1.18 -10.11
C SER A 7 -9.43 0.53 -10.20
N ASN A 8 -9.64 -0.39 -11.14
CA ASN A 8 -10.98 -0.86 -11.49
C ASN A 8 -11.46 -2.02 -10.61
N PHE A 9 -10.55 -2.88 -10.15
CA PHE A 9 -10.92 -4.12 -9.46
C PHE A 9 -10.51 -4.19 -7.99
N ILE A 10 -9.43 -3.49 -7.61
CA ILE A 10 -8.94 -3.51 -6.24
C ILE A 10 -9.48 -2.31 -5.47
N ALA A 11 -9.20 -1.09 -5.93
CA ALA A 11 -9.63 0.15 -5.25
C ALA A 11 -11.14 0.18 -4.99
N ALA A 12 -11.94 -0.33 -5.92
CA ALA A 12 -13.40 -0.42 -5.77
C ALA A 12 -13.86 -1.29 -4.60
N LYS A 13 -13.09 -2.32 -4.25
CA LYS A 13 -13.39 -3.26 -3.15
C LYS A 13 -12.91 -2.75 -1.78
N MET A 14 -12.11 -1.69 -1.76
CA MET A 14 -11.52 -1.14 -0.53
C MET A 14 -12.38 -0.06 0.12
N VAL A 15 -13.54 0.26 -0.46
CA VAL A 15 -14.47 1.26 0.06
C VAL A 15 -15.89 0.71 0.05
N VAL A 16 -16.71 1.14 1.00
CA VAL A 16 -18.13 0.72 1.10
C VAL A 16 -18.94 1.27 -0.08
N TYR A 17 -18.62 2.48 -0.53
CA TYR A 17 -19.23 3.11 -1.69
C TYR A 17 -18.12 3.55 -2.65
N ASP A 18 -18.05 2.91 -3.81
CA ASP A 18 -17.05 3.24 -4.82
C ASP A 18 -17.49 4.42 -5.69
N PHE A 19 -16.71 5.48 -5.67
CA PHE A 19 -16.87 6.64 -6.53
C PHE A 19 -15.52 7.06 -7.11
N SER A 20 -15.54 7.92 -8.14
CA SER A 20 -14.33 8.39 -8.83
C SER A 20 -13.32 9.05 -7.89
N GLY A 21 -13.76 9.50 -6.72
CA GLY A 21 -12.94 10.16 -5.70
C GLY A 21 -12.47 9.30 -4.54
N ASN A 22 -12.52 7.96 -4.62
CA ASN A 22 -11.94 7.15 -3.55
C ASN A 22 -10.44 7.42 -3.38
N GLY A 23 -9.94 7.30 -2.14
CA GLY A 23 -8.56 7.67 -1.80
C GLY A 23 -7.48 6.86 -2.52
N TYR A 24 -7.79 5.63 -2.93
CA TYR A 24 -6.87 4.82 -3.73
C TYR A 24 -6.66 5.42 -5.14
N ARG A 25 -7.71 5.96 -5.77
CA ARG A 25 -7.60 6.61 -7.08
C ARG A 25 -7.04 8.03 -7.00
N GLN A 26 -7.41 8.80 -5.97
CA GLN A 26 -7.01 10.21 -5.86
C GLN A 26 -5.68 10.44 -5.15
N ILE A 27 -5.22 9.50 -4.33
CA ILE A 27 -4.00 9.66 -3.52
C ILE A 27 -2.99 8.59 -3.87
N ILE A 28 -3.37 7.31 -3.81
CA ILE A 28 -2.41 6.21 -3.97
C ILE A 28 -1.89 6.12 -5.41
N LEU A 29 -2.75 6.13 -6.42
CA LEU A 29 -2.30 6.04 -7.82
C LEU A 29 -1.43 7.23 -8.26
N PRO A 30 -1.77 8.51 -7.95
CA PRO A 30 -0.90 9.63 -8.25
C PRO A 30 0.45 9.55 -7.53
N LEU A 31 0.48 9.06 -6.29
CA LEU A 31 1.71 8.84 -5.55
C LEU A 31 2.55 7.72 -6.18
N ALA A 32 1.91 6.64 -6.64
CA ALA A 32 2.56 5.54 -7.35
C ALA A 32 3.21 5.98 -8.67
N CYS A 33 2.69 7.02 -9.34
CA CYS A 33 3.35 7.60 -10.51
C CYS A 33 4.62 8.40 -10.16
N GLN A 34 4.81 8.77 -8.88
CA GLN A 34 5.89 9.64 -8.42
C GLN A 34 6.94 8.90 -7.58
N ASP A 35 6.54 7.80 -6.94
CA ASP A 35 7.40 7.02 -6.05
C ASP A 35 7.46 5.55 -6.50
N ALA A 36 8.67 5.10 -6.86
CA ALA A 36 8.91 3.76 -7.38
C ALA A 36 8.58 2.64 -6.38
N MET A 37 8.65 2.90 -5.07
CA MET A 37 8.30 1.91 -4.06
C MET A 37 6.78 1.70 -4.00
N VAL A 38 6.02 2.79 -4.08
CA VAL A 38 4.56 2.75 -4.15
C VAL A 38 4.10 2.15 -5.47
N GLU A 39 4.75 2.49 -6.59
CA GLU A 39 4.53 1.88 -7.91
C GLU A 39 4.67 0.35 -7.87
N GLN A 40 5.78 -0.13 -7.30
CA GLN A 40 6.08 -1.54 -7.20
C GLN A 40 5.04 -2.25 -6.33
N ALA A 41 4.58 -1.62 -5.24
CA ALA A 41 3.52 -2.17 -4.39
C ALA A 41 2.19 -2.29 -5.14
N VAL A 42 1.74 -1.22 -5.82
CA VAL A 42 0.51 -1.24 -6.63
C VAL A 42 0.57 -2.37 -7.67
N SER A 43 1.70 -2.45 -8.39
CA SER A 43 1.88 -3.44 -9.45
C SER A 43 1.91 -4.87 -8.91
N THR A 44 2.58 -5.09 -7.78
CA THR A 44 2.66 -6.40 -7.11
C THR A 44 1.29 -6.88 -6.67
N ILE A 45 0.48 -6.02 -6.06
CA ILE A 45 -0.86 -6.41 -5.58
C ILE A 45 -1.84 -6.60 -6.72
N ALA A 46 -1.75 -5.79 -7.78
CA ALA A 46 -2.48 -6.04 -9.02
C ALA A 46 -2.12 -7.39 -9.63
N ALA A 47 -0.84 -7.75 -9.68
CA ALA A 47 -0.37 -9.04 -10.16
C ALA A 47 -0.88 -10.21 -9.30
N PHE A 48 -0.90 -10.07 -7.97
CA PHE A 48 -1.48 -11.08 -7.09
C PHE A 48 -2.98 -11.27 -7.29
N HIS A 49 -3.73 -10.19 -7.44
CA HIS A 49 -5.16 -10.29 -7.73
C HIS A 49 -5.40 -10.94 -9.10
N LEU A 50 -4.61 -10.59 -10.12
CA LEU A 50 -4.68 -11.24 -11.44
C LEU A 50 -4.29 -12.72 -11.40
N ALA A 51 -3.35 -13.10 -10.53
CA ALA A 51 -2.92 -14.49 -10.38
C ALA A 51 -4.02 -15.45 -9.91
N GLN A 52 -5.15 -14.94 -9.40
CA GLN A 52 -6.35 -15.74 -9.13
C GLN A 52 -6.96 -16.32 -10.41
N GLU A 53 -6.86 -15.61 -11.53
CA GLU A 53 -7.35 -16.01 -12.85
C GLU A 53 -6.21 -16.45 -13.79
N ALA A 54 -4.99 -15.99 -13.53
CA ALA A 54 -3.78 -16.28 -14.32
C ALA A 54 -2.63 -16.79 -13.42
N PRO A 55 -2.67 -18.06 -12.96
CA PRO A 55 -1.75 -18.60 -11.95
C PRO A 55 -0.26 -18.44 -12.25
N GLN A 56 0.13 -18.37 -13.52
CA GLN A 56 1.50 -18.12 -13.96
C GLN A 56 2.10 -16.80 -13.45
N MET A 57 1.26 -15.84 -13.03
CA MET A 57 1.70 -14.55 -12.48
C MET A 57 2.08 -14.62 -10.99
N ARG A 58 1.72 -15.71 -10.31
CA ARG A 58 1.87 -15.88 -8.86
C ARG A 58 3.32 -15.75 -8.41
N GLU A 59 4.23 -16.50 -9.01
CA GLU A 59 5.65 -16.54 -8.62
C GLU A 59 6.33 -15.19 -8.79
N ALA A 60 6.05 -14.50 -9.90
CA ALA A 60 6.56 -13.16 -10.15
C ALA A 60 6.04 -12.15 -9.10
N ALA A 61 4.77 -12.25 -8.71
CA ALA A 61 4.18 -11.41 -7.67
C ALA A 61 4.79 -11.68 -6.28
N GLU A 62 5.02 -12.95 -5.93
CA GLU A 62 5.70 -13.33 -4.68
C GLU A 62 7.13 -12.80 -4.62
N THR A 63 7.86 -12.92 -5.72
CA THR A 63 9.23 -12.37 -5.84
C THR A 63 9.24 -10.85 -5.67
N ALA A 64 8.31 -10.15 -6.32
CA ALA A 64 8.18 -8.71 -6.22
C ALA A 64 7.81 -8.27 -4.79
N GLN A 65 6.89 -8.97 -4.12
CA GLN A 65 6.51 -8.70 -2.74
C GLN A 65 7.68 -8.88 -1.79
N GLN A 66 8.44 -9.97 -1.95
CA GLN A 66 9.60 -10.25 -1.12
C GLN A 66 10.67 -9.15 -1.27
N ALA A 67 10.87 -8.65 -2.49
CA ALA A 67 11.78 -7.52 -2.73
C ALA A 67 11.35 -6.24 -1.99
N ILE A 68 10.04 -5.91 -2.01
CA ILE A 68 9.50 -4.76 -1.26
C ILE A 68 9.71 -4.95 0.24
N LEU A 69 9.36 -6.11 0.79
CA LEU A 69 9.53 -6.41 2.22
C LEU A 69 10.99 -6.33 2.66
N THR A 70 11.90 -6.86 1.83
CA THR A 70 13.35 -6.82 2.10
C THR A 70 13.84 -5.38 2.10
N ARG A 71 13.37 -4.54 1.17
CA ARG A 71 13.69 -3.12 1.12
C ARG A 71 13.17 -2.36 2.34
N LEU A 72 11.92 -2.59 2.74
CA LEU A 72 11.33 -2.00 3.95
C LEU A 72 12.13 -2.39 5.20
N TYR A 73 12.48 -3.67 5.31
CA TYR A 73 13.29 -4.18 6.41
C TYR A 73 14.66 -3.50 6.45
N HIS A 74 15.37 -3.44 5.33
CA HIS A 74 16.67 -2.76 5.25
C HIS A 74 16.54 -1.26 5.59
N GLN A 75 15.52 -0.58 5.06
CA GLN A 75 15.25 0.81 5.42
C GLN A 75 15.00 0.99 6.91
N SER A 76 14.28 0.06 7.56
CA SER A 76 14.02 0.12 9.01
C SER A 76 15.27 0.00 9.88
N LEU A 77 16.31 -0.68 9.38
CA LEU A 77 17.58 -0.85 10.10
C LEU A 77 18.53 0.34 9.93
N HIS A 78 18.41 1.07 8.81
CA HIS A 78 19.43 2.03 8.39
C HIS A 78 18.95 3.48 8.28
N LEU A 79 17.64 3.73 8.25
CA LEU A 79 17.09 5.09 8.19
C LEU A 79 16.69 5.59 9.57
N GLU A 80 16.94 6.88 9.79
CA GLU A 80 16.37 7.61 10.91
C GLU A 80 14.83 7.54 10.88
N PRO A 81 14.16 7.45 12.04
CA PRO A 81 12.70 7.32 12.14
C PRO A 81 11.92 8.32 11.28
N GLN A 82 12.35 9.59 11.20
CA GLN A 82 11.62 10.61 10.42
C GLN A 82 11.71 10.37 8.91
N ARG A 83 12.77 9.71 8.43
CA ARG A 83 12.95 9.35 7.02
C ARG A 83 12.26 8.04 6.67
N LEU A 84 12.20 7.11 7.62
CA LEU A 84 11.45 5.86 7.48
C LEU A 84 9.94 6.13 7.45
N PHE A 85 9.44 6.95 8.38
CA PHE A 85 8.02 7.22 8.57
C PHE A 85 7.49 8.34 7.66
N ASN A 86 7.65 8.14 6.35
CA ASN A 86 7.17 9.04 5.31
C ASN A 86 5.91 8.48 4.60
N MET A 87 5.30 9.30 3.74
CA MET A 87 4.05 8.97 3.04
C MET A 87 4.20 7.78 2.09
N ALA A 88 5.33 7.64 1.40
CA ALA A 88 5.57 6.52 0.48
C ALA A 88 5.68 5.19 1.23
N THR A 89 6.39 5.17 2.36
CA THR A 89 6.45 3.99 3.24
C THR A 89 5.07 3.61 3.75
N TRP A 90 4.29 4.60 4.21
CA TRP A 90 2.93 4.38 4.69
C TRP A 90 2.02 3.80 3.59
N ALA A 91 2.02 4.41 2.41
CA ALA A 91 1.23 3.95 1.27
C ALA A 91 1.64 2.54 0.83
N THR A 92 2.94 2.26 0.80
CA THR A 92 3.48 0.94 0.47
C THR A 92 2.95 -0.13 1.43
N ILE A 93 3.01 0.11 2.74
CA ILE A 93 2.53 -0.86 3.74
C ILE A 93 1.00 -1.01 3.67
N LEU A 94 0.25 0.07 3.47
CA LEU A 94 -1.20 0.00 3.26
C LEU A 94 -1.54 -0.88 2.05
N ILE A 95 -0.85 -0.71 0.92
CA ILE A 95 -1.11 -1.48 -0.29
C ILE A 95 -0.78 -2.97 -0.06
N LEU A 96 0.33 -3.28 0.61
CA LEU A 96 0.66 -4.65 0.97
C LEU A 96 -0.41 -5.29 1.87
N LEU A 97 -0.97 -4.54 2.83
CA LEU A 97 -2.11 -4.99 3.64
C LEU A 97 -3.35 -5.30 2.79
N VAL A 98 -3.66 -4.45 1.81
CA VAL A 98 -4.73 -4.73 0.84
C VAL A 98 -4.47 -6.07 0.13
N GLY A 99 -3.24 -6.29 -0.33
CA GLY A 99 -2.84 -7.56 -0.93
C GLY A 99 -3.04 -8.76 -0.02
N ASP A 100 -2.69 -8.63 1.25
CA ASP A 100 -2.85 -9.70 2.24
C ASP A 100 -4.33 -9.99 2.54
N THR A 101 -5.20 -8.98 2.58
CA THR A 101 -6.65 -9.19 2.74
C THR A 101 -7.28 -9.91 1.54
N ILE A 102 -6.77 -9.67 0.33
CA ILE A 102 -7.24 -10.31 -0.90
C ILE A 102 -6.72 -11.75 -1.03
N THR A 103 -5.50 -12.01 -0.56
CA THR A 103 -4.83 -13.30 -0.71
C THR A 103 -4.94 -14.21 0.52
N GLY A 104 -5.42 -13.71 1.66
CA GLY A 104 -5.49 -14.45 2.92
C GLY A 104 -4.11 -14.73 3.55
N SER A 105 -3.13 -13.87 3.26
CA SER A 105 -1.74 -14.03 3.70
C SER A 105 -1.58 -13.85 5.22
N LYS A 106 -0.57 -14.52 5.79
CA LYS A 106 -0.28 -14.51 7.24
C LYS A 106 0.38 -13.21 7.74
N ASN A 107 0.84 -12.35 6.83
CA ASN A 107 1.60 -11.14 7.19
C ASN A 107 0.70 -9.97 7.63
N TYR A 108 -0.62 -10.10 7.49
CA TYR A 108 -1.60 -9.05 7.77
C TYR A 108 -1.41 -8.37 9.13
N VAL A 109 -1.36 -9.14 10.22
CA VAL A 109 -1.23 -8.60 11.59
C VAL A 109 0.07 -7.81 11.77
N HIS A 110 1.15 -8.28 11.15
CA HIS A 110 2.46 -7.64 11.28
C HIS A 110 2.49 -6.30 10.54
N LEU A 111 1.98 -6.29 9.30
CA LEU A 111 1.88 -5.06 8.51
C LEU A 111 0.92 -4.05 9.15
N LEU A 112 -0.17 -4.49 9.78
CA LEU A 112 -1.12 -3.62 10.47
C LEU A 112 -0.49 -2.96 11.69
N GLY A 113 0.32 -3.71 12.44
CA GLY A 113 1.12 -3.19 13.53
C GLY A 113 2.10 -2.09 13.08
N LEU A 114 2.78 -2.30 11.95
CA LEU A 114 3.68 -1.31 11.36
C LEU A 114 2.93 -0.04 10.92
N LEU A 115 1.78 -0.19 10.23
CA LEU A 115 0.94 0.92 9.80
C LEU A 115 0.45 1.76 11.01
N SER A 116 0.08 1.09 12.10
CA SER A 116 -0.35 1.72 13.35
C SER A 116 0.80 2.48 14.04
N CYS A 117 2.04 1.98 13.97
CA CYS A 117 3.21 2.69 14.46
C CYS A 117 3.52 3.94 13.63
N LEU A 118 3.45 3.82 12.30
CA LEU A 118 3.61 4.95 11.38
C LEU A 118 2.61 6.07 11.63
N ALA A 119 1.34 5.72 11.81
CA ALA A 119 0.26 6.69 12.07
C ALA A 119 0.50 7.51 13.34
N ARG A 120 1.09 6.90 14.38
CA ARG A 120 1.40 7.55 15.65
C ARG A 120 2.67 8.38 15.63
N SER A 121 3.63 8.04 14.76
CA SER A 121 4.96 8.65 14.75
C SER A 121 5.10 9.84 13.78
N SER A 122 4.12 10.10 12.92
CA SER A 122 4.34 10.92 11.73
C SER A 122 4.08 12.41 11.94
N VAL A 123 5.13 13.12 12.35
CA VAL A 123 5.24 14.59 12.20
C VAL A 123 5.02 15.03 10.73
N SER A 124 5.33 14.14 9.78
CA SER A 124 5.10 14.26 8.33
C SER A 124 3.63 14.35 7.90
N VAL A 125 2.70 13.73 8.64
CA VAL A 125 1.28 13.74 8.26
C VAL A 125 0.64 15.11 8.49
N ASN A 126 1.17 15.91 9.41
CA ASN A 126 0.65 17.25 9.71
C ASN A 126 0.83 18.25 8.55
N SER A 127 1.79 18.04 7.65
CA SER A 127 2.00 18.90 6.48
C SER A 127 1.18 18.50 5.24
N LEU A 128 0.45 17.38 5.30
CA LEU A 128 -0.36 16.88 4.18
C LEU A 128 -1.68 17.66 4.03
N SER A 129 -2.36 17.48 2.90
CA SER A 129 -3.72 18.03 2.72
C SER A 129 -4.70 17.41 3.72
N GLU A 130 -5.77 18.14 4.07
CA GLU A 130 -6.79 17.63 4.99
C GLU A 130 -7.43 16.33 4.51
N GLY A 131 -7.73 16.23 3.21
CA GLY A 131 -8.26 15.00 2.61
C GLY A 131 -7.31 13.81 2.75
N THR A 132 -6.00 14.03 2.55
CA THR A 132 -4.99 12.98 2.74
C THR A 132 -4.88 12.54 4.19
N ARG A 133 -4.91 13.49 5.14
CA ARG A 133 -4.91 13.17 6.57
C ARG A 133 -6.15 12.36 6.97
N SER A 134 -7.32 12.76 6.49
CA SER A 134 -8.59 12.06 6.76
C SER A 134 -8.55 10.62 6.24
N PHE A 135 -8.09 10.45 5.00
CA PHE A 135 -7.92 9.13 4.40
C PHE A 135 -6.97 8.26 5.24
N ILE A 136 -5.80 8.78 5.62
CA ILE A 136 -4.82 8.05 6.45
C ILE A 136 -5.45 7.62 7.79
N ALA A 137 -6.15 8.54 8.46
CA ALA A 137 -6.79 8.27 9.74
C ALA A 137 -7.83 7.13 9.62
N GLU A 138 -8.62 7.14 8.55
CA GLU A 138 -9.63 6.10 8.30
C GLU A 138 -9.00 4.72 8.09
N GLN A 139 -7.91 4.63 7.31
CA GLN A 139 -7.23 3.36 7.04
C GLN A 139 -6.50 2.77 8.26
N THR A 140 -6.19 3.59 9.27
CA THR A 140 -5.45 3.16 10.48
C THR A 140 -6.35 2.78 11.66
N ARG A 141 -7.67 3.02 11.55
CA ARG A 141 -8.67 2.68 12.57
C ARG A 141 -9.34 1.31 12.33
N MET A 142 -9.05 0.66 11.21
CA MET A 142 -9.49 -0.69 10.87
C MET A 142 -8.76 -1.75 11.70
#